data_AF-A0A3C0NA64-F1
#
_entry.id   AF-A0A3C0NA64-F1
#
_cell.length_a   1.000
_cell.length_b   1.000
_cell.length_c   1.000
_cell.angle_alpha   90.00
_cell.angle_beta   90.00
_cell.angle_gamma   90.00
#
_symmetry.space_group_name_H-M   'P 1'
#
loop_
_entity.id
_entity.type
_entity.pdbx_description
1 polymer ?
#
loop_
_entity_poly.entity_id
_entity_poly.type
_entity_poly.pdbx_seq_one_letter_code
_entity_poly.pdbx_strand_id
1 'polypeptide(L)'
;MKLRSIALATVCTLPLSLSLSFAAEADEPNQPCQASLDTSNGTDAEVNNCPITVGEFSIRGTFSNSNWQASFWAWEPAYYILYVKNQQDGSTINLTGFKVMGTTSRPQYRFTDPDRDVTYVVTFRYSDPNAIRLEIYKNNQAIVNELLARESDKLIGGP
;
A
#
# COMPACT_ATOMS: atom_id res chain seq x y z
N MET A 1 8.68 -64.92 -0.71
CA MET A 1 9.78 -64.47 0.19
C MET A 1 10.88 -63.90 -0.70
N LYS A 2 11.40 -62.68 -0.63
CA LYS A 2 11.25 -61.48 0.21
C LYS A 2 11.52 -60.30 -0.75
N LEU A 3 10.63 -59.32 -0.84
CA LEU A 3 10.92 -58.03 -1.50
C LEU A 3 11.87 -57.23 -0.59
N ARG A 4 12.95 -56.69 -1.16
CA ARG A 4 13.77 -55.65 -0.52
C ARG A 4 13.38 -54.31 -1.13
N SER A 5 12.69 -53.49 -0.35
CA SER A 5 12.44 -52.08 -0.68
C SER A 5 13.65 -51.26 -0.28
N ILE A 6 14.19 -50.47 -1.21
CA ILE A 6 15.16 -49.40 -0.93
C ILE A 6 14.34 -48.10 -0.92
N ALA A 7 14.21 -47.48 0.25
CA ALA A 7 13.60 -46.17 0.38
C ALA A 7 14.67 -45.10 0.08
N LEU A 8 14.47 -44.32 -0.99
CA LEU A 8 15.19 -43.07 -1.21
C LEU A 8 14.56 -42.01 -0.31
N ALA A 9 15.33 -41.47 0.64
CA ALA A 9 14.95 -40.29 1.39
C ALA A 9 15.19 -39.04 0.52
N THR A 10 14.12 -38.46 -0.01
CA THR A 10 14.17 -37.16 -0.68
C THR A 10 14.18 -36.08 0.39
N VAL A 11 15.33 -35.44 0.60
CA VAL A 11 15.47 -34.25 1.45
C VAL A 11 14.79 -33.09 0.74
N CYS A 12 13.60 -32.72 1.22
CA CYS A 12 12.87 -31.54 0.75
C CYS A 12 13.42 -30.31 1.50
N THR A 13 14.35 -29.58 0.87
CA THR A 13 14.75 -28.24 1.32
C THR A 13 13.66 -27.25 0.93
N LEU A 14 12.83 -26.87 1.90
CA LEU A 14 11.96 -25.69 1.79
C LEU A 14 12.81 -24.43 1.99
N PRO A 15 12.81 -23.45 1.07
CA PRO A 15 13.36 -22.15 1.37
C PRO A 15 12.41 -21.45 2.36
N LEU A 16 12.90 -21.18 3.56
CA LEU A 16 12.29 -20.19 4.45
C LEU A 16 12.43 -18.81 3.80
N SER A 17 11.45 -18.39 3.00
CA SER A 17 11.23 -16.97 2.76
C SER A 17 10.57 -16.39 4.01
N LEU A 18 11.36 -15.82 4.91
CA LEU A 18 10.87 -14.87 5.90
C LEU A 18 10.39 -13.62 5.14
N SER A 19 9.13 -13.61 4.74
CA SER A 19 8.42 -12.37 4.43
C SER A 19 8.23 -11.63 5.75
N LEU A 20 9.02 -10.58 5.98
CA LEU A 20 8.79 -9.56 7.02
C LEU A 20 7.51 -8.80 6.67
N SER A 21 6.37 -9.42 6.94
CA SER A 21 5.08 -8.76 6.85
C SER A 21 4.93 -7.89 8.09
N PHE A 22 5.19 -6.58 7.96
CA PHE A 22 4.84 -5.60 8.97
C PHE A 22 3.31 -5.48 9.03
N ALA A 23 2.65 -6.41 9.73
CA ALA A 23 1.24 -6.29 10.04
C ALA A 23 1.10 -5.32 11.22
N ALA A 24 0.92 -4.04 10.91
CA ALA A 24 0.34 -3.13 11.90
C ALA A 24 -1.14 -3.51 12.04
N GLU A 25 -1.51 -4.27 13.07
CA GLU A 25 -2.90 -4.39 13.47
C GLU A 25 -3.30 -3.10 14.20
N ALA A 26 -4.49 -2.56 13.92
CA ALA A 26 -4.97 -1.40 14.66
C ALA A 26 -5.41 -1.84 16.06
N ASP A 27 -4.77 -1.29 17.10
CA ASP A 27 -5.12 -1.57 18.51
C ASP A 27 -6.60 -1.25 18.82
N GLU A 28 -7.18 -0.24 18.15
CA GLU A 28 -8.59 0.09 18.23
C GLU A 28 -9.16 0.57 16.87
N PRO A 29 -10.40 0.19 16.52
CA PRO A 29 -11.02 0.62 15.27
C PRO A 29 -11.37 2.12 15.30
N ASN A 30 -11.15 2.81 14.18
CA ASN A 30 -11.44 4.24 13.96
C ASN A 30 -10.54 5.23 14.71
N GLN A 31 -9.38 4.83 15.23
CA GLN A 31 -8.40 5.76 15.77
C GLN A 31 -7.84 6.68 14.67
N PRO A 32 -7.43 7.92 14.98
CA PRO A 32 -6.77 8.79 14.01
C PRO A 32 -5.50 8.14 13.47
N CYS A 33 -5.35 8.19 12.16
CA CYS A 33 -4.16 7.72 11.47
C CYS A 33 -2.98 8.67 11.71
N GLN A 34 -1.85 8.13 12.15
CA GLN A 34 -0.62 8.87 12.51
C GLN A 34 0.62 8.05 12.15
N ALA A 35 1.59 8.73 11.54
CA ALA A 35 2.92 8.21 11.27
C ALA A 35 3.96 9.21 11.80
N SER A 36 5.01 8.70 12.43
CA SER A 36 6.10 9.48 13.04
C SER A 36 7.39 8.68 13.10
N LEU A 37 8.51 9.38 13.18
CA LEU A 37 9.79 8.76 13.53
C LEU A 37 9.96 8.78 15.04
N ASP A 38 10.14 7.61 15.65
CA ASP A 38 10.53 7.49 17.04
C ASP A 38 12.04 7.70 17.17
N THR A 39 12.40 8.90 17.62
CA THR A 39 13.79 9.31 17.84
C THR A 39 14.27 9.04 19.27
N SER A 40 13.41 8.48 20.15
CA SER A 40 13.69 8.34 21.59
C SER A 40 14.91 7.48 21.91
N ASN A 41 15.22 6.51 21.04
CA ASN A 41 16.33 5.57 21.21
C ASN A 41 17.45 5.74 20.18
N GLY A 42 17.46 6.84 19.41
CA GLY A 42 18.47 7.11 18.38
C GLY A 42 18.47 6.12 17.21
N THR A 43 17.38 5.38 17.01
CA THR A 43 17.19 4.40 15.93
C THR A 43 16.29 4.91 14.80
N ASP A 44 15.68 6.10 14.97
CA ASP A 44 14.71 6.73 14.06
C ASP A 44 13.66 5.73 13.54
N ALA A 45 13.16 4.88 14.44
CA ALA A 45 12.24 3.82 14.07
C ALA A 45 10.93 4.41 13.54
N GLU A 46 10.47 3.95 12.38
CA GLU A 46 9.18 4.35 11.85
C GLU A 46 8.05 3.75 12.67
N VAL A 47 7.20 4.62 13.23
CA VAL A 47 5.96 4.24 13.90
C VAL A 47 4.80 4.69 13.04
N ASN A 48 3.91 3.76 12.72
CA ASN A 48 2.67 4.04 12.02
C ASN A 48 1.55 3.16 12.58
N ASN A 49 0.45 3.78 12.98
CA ASN A 49 -0.71 3.08 13.53
C ASN A 49 -1.78 2.76 12.49
N CYS A 50 -1.62 3.16 11.22
CA CYS A 50 -2.54 2.82 10.13
C CYS A 50 -2.18 1.45 9.55
N PRO A 51 -3.08 0.45 9.68
CA PRO A 51 -2.85 -0.87 9.12
C PRO A 51 -2.63 -0.83 7.61
N ILE A 52 -1.59 -1.51 7.16
CA ILE A 52 -1.38 -1.80 5.75
C ILE A 52 -2.03 -3.12 5.32
N THR A 53 -2.39 -3.96 6.30
CA THR A 53 -3.06 -5.25 6.11
C THR A 53 -4.04 -5.48 7.26
N VAL A 54 -5.27 -5.93 6.96
CA VAL A 54 -6.31 -6.27 7.97
C VAL A 54 -7.12 -7.47 7.47
N GLY A 55 -6.94 -8.64 8.07
CA GLY A 55 -7.52 -9.87 7.53
C GLY A 55 -7.07 -10.09 6.08
N GLU A 56 -8.03 -10.20 5.16
CA GLU A 56 -7.77 -10.33 3.71
C GLU A 56 -7.48 -8.99 3.01
N PHE A 57 -7.68 -7.85 3.69
CA PHE A 57 -7.37 -6.54 3.12
C PHE A 57 -5.85 -6.32 3.06
N SER A 58 -5.36 -5.83 1.92
CA SER A 58 -4.02 -5.25 1.80
C SER A 58 -4.07 -3.96 1.00
N ILE A 59 -3.33 -2.94 1.43
CA ILE A 59 -3.13 -1.71 0.64
C ILE A 59 -2.40 -1.99 -0.68
N ARG A 60 -1.66 -3.11 -0.76
CA ARG A 60 -0.85 -3.44 -1.92
C ARG A 60 -1.75 -3.84 -3.08
N GLY A 61 -1.56 -3.18 -4.21
CA GLY A 61 -2.22 -3.59 -5.45
C GLY A 61 -2.31 -2.48 -6.48
N THR A 62 -2.87 -2.85 -7.63
CA THR A 62 -3.23 -1.95 -8.73
C THR A 62 -4.74 -1.82 -8.79
N PHE A 63 -5.20 -0.59 -8.96
CA PHE A 63 -6.60 -0.22 -9.05
C PHE A 63 -6.82 0.63 -10.29
N SER A 64 -7.94 0.46 -10.97
CA SER A 64 -8.23 1.19 -12.21
C SER A 64 -9.71 1.47 -12.42
N ASN A 65 -9.95 2.41 -13.32
CA ASN A 65 -11.21 2.60 -14.03
C ASN A 65 -10.88 2.94 -15.50
N SER A 66 -11.78 3.59 -16.24
CA SER A 66 -11.53 3.98 -17.63
C SER A 66 -10.56 5.15 -17.81
N ASN A 67 -10.34 5.96 -16.77
CA ASN A 67 -9.55 7.20 -16.85
C ASN A 67 -8.20 7.09 -16.15
N TRP A 68 -8.14 6.34 -15.05
CA TRP A 68 -6.98 6.29 -14.17
C TRP A 68 -6.60 4.87 -13.82
N GLN A 69 -5.31 4.69 -13.54
CA GLN A 69 -4.75 3.48 -12.99
C GLN A 69 -3.74 3.87 -11.90
N ALA A 70 -3.81 3.24 -10.74
CA ALA A 70 -2.96 3.54 -9.60
C ALA A 70 -2.40 2.25 -8.99
N SER A 71 -1.09 2.19 -8.75
CA SER A 71 -0.50 1.17 -7.88
C SER A 71 -0.10 1.79 -6.56
N PHE A 72 -0.42 1.08 -5.48
CA PHE A 72 -0.11 1.50 -4.14
C PHE A 72 0.59 0.37 -3.39
N TRP A 73 1.61 0.68 -2.60
CA TRP A 73 2.25 -0.26 -1.68
C TRP A 73 3.06 0.45 -0.59
N ALA A 74 3.51 -0.30 0.41
CA ALA A 74 4.41 0.16 1.46
C ALA A 74 5.67 -0.71 1.49
N TRP A 75 6.83 -0.08 1.70
CA TRP A 75 8.12 -0.77 1.89
C TRP A 75 8.43 -0.94 3.39
N GLU A 76 8.20 0.12 4.16
CA GLU A 76 8.39 0.19 5.62
C GLU A 76 7.11 0.73 6.27
N PRO A 77 6.95 0.64 7.61
CA PRO A 77 5.72 1.01 8.31
C PRO A 77 5.17 2.39 7.92
N ALA A 78 6.01 3.36 7.60
CA ALA A 78 5.63 4.71 7.18
C ALA A 78 6.25 5.12 5.83
N TYR A 79 6.75 4.19 5.02
CA TYR A 79 7.26 4.46 3.67
C TYR A 79 6.32 3.92 2.59
N TYR A 80 5.49 4.80 2.03
CA TYR A 80 4.51 4.46 1.00
C TYR A 80 4.98 4.88 -0.39
N ILE A 81 4.54 4.12 -1.39
CA ILE A 81 4.86 4.35 -2.79
C ILE A 81 3.56 4.35 -3.58
N LEU A 82 3.41 5.39 -4.39
CA LEU A 82 2.27 5.61 -5.28
C LEU A 82 2.76 5.77 -6.71
N TYR A 83 2.23 4.93 -7.60
CA TYR A 83 2.29 5.15 -9.04
C TYR A 83 0.89 5.50 -9.55
N VAL A 84 0.75 6.53 -10.36
CA VAL A 84 -0.52 6.87 -11.03
C VAL A 84 -0.26 7.07 -12.52
N LYS A 85 -1.17 6.54 -13.35
CA LYS A 85 -1.21 6.72 -14.79
C LYS A 85 -2.57 7.27 -15.21
N ASN A 86 -2.56 8.37 -15.96
CA ASN A 86 -3.72 8.81 -16.72
C ASN A 86 -3.82 7.94 -17.98
N GLN A 87 -4.94 7.23 -18.14
CA GLN A 87 -5.15 6.34 -19.28
C GLN A 87 -5.52 7.08 -20.56
N GLN A 88 -5.94 8.35 -20.48
CA GLN A 88 -6.33 9.15 -21.63
C GLN A 88 -5.12 9.69 -22.40
N ASP A 89 -4.12 10.21 -21.69
CA ASP A 89 -2.92 10.82 -22.29
C ASP A 89 -1.63 10.03 -22.03
N GLY A 90 -1.69 8.97 -21.22
CA GLY A 90 -0.55 8.13 -20.88
C GLY A 90 0.43 8.74 -19.89
N SER A 91 0.17 9.94 -19.36
CA SER A 91 1.03 10.59 -18.38
C SER A 91 1.10 9.78 -17.09
N THR A 92 2.28 9.77 -16.47
CA THR A 92 2.56 8.98 -15.27
C THR A 92 3.22 9.82 -14.19
N ILE A 93 3.04 9.38 -12.95
CA ILE A 93 3.76 9.87 -11.78
C ILE A 93 4.16 8.69 -10.89
N ASN A 94 5.30 8.83 -10.22
CA ASN A 94 5.78 7.90 -9.22
C ASN A 94 6.26 8.73 -8.02
N LEU A 95 5.63 8.57 -6.87
CA LEU A 95 5.89 9.34 -5.66
C LEU A 95 6.10 8.40 -4.49
N THR A 96 6.93 8.86 -3.56
CA THR A 96 7.02 8.28 -2.22
C THR A 96 6.39 9.24 -1.21
N GLY A 97 5.91 8.71 -0.10
CA GLY A 97 5.19 9.49 0.89
C GLY A 97 5.27 8.88 2.27
N PHE A 98 5.18 9.75 3.27
CA PHE A 98 5.17 9.38 4.69
C PHE A 98 3.87 9.80 5.39
N LYS A 99 3.10 10.69 4.76
CA LYS A 99 1.97 11.36 5.42
C LYS A 99 0.71 10.51 5.34
N VAL A 100 0.24 10.08 6.50
CA VAL A 100 -1.07 9.44 6.70
C VAL A 100 -2.07 10.41 7.32
N MET A 101 -3.35 10.21 7.02
CA MET A 101 -4.50 10.97 7.50
C MET A 101 -5.71 10.03 7.64
N GLY A 102 -6.85 10.56 8.10
CA GLY A 102 -8.07 9.76 8.25
C GLY A 102 -8.05 8.92 9.52
N THR A 103 -8.60 7.71 9.45
CA THR A 103 -8.73 6.81 10.60
C THR A 103 -8.23 5.40 10.28
N THR A 104 -7.98 4.58 11.29
CA THR A 104 -7.61 3.16 11.18
C THR A 104 -8.72 2.27 10.59
N SER A 105 -9.84 2.82 10.12
CA SER A 105 -10.86 2.09 9.34
C SER A 105 -11.00 2.62 7.90
N ARG A 106 -10.51 3.84 7.68
CA ARG A 106 -10.55 4.57 6.43
C ARG A 106 -9.28 5.41 6.28
N PRO A 107 -8.12 4.75 6.14
CA PRO A 107 -6.85 5.45 6.09
C PRO A 107 -6.74 6.23 4.78
N GLN A 108 -6.05 7.36 4.86
CA GLN A 108 -5.74 8.22 3.73
C GLN A 108 -4.23 8.41 3.65
N TYR A 109 -3.68 8.24 2.47
CA TYR A 109 -2.25 8.39 2.21
C TYR A 109 -2.05 9.56 1.27
N ARG A 110 -1.24 10.54 1.70
CA ARG A 110 -1.05 11.80 0.98
C ARG A 110 0.35 11.88 0.40
N PHE A 111 0.42 12.16 -0.90
CA PHE A 111 1.64 12.35 -1.67
C PHE A 111 1.63 13.76 -2.27
N THR A 112 2.78 14.41 -2.31
CA THR A 112 2.91 15.73 -2.95
C THR A 112 4.02 15.67 -3.97
N ASP A 113 3.70 16.10 -5.18
CA ASP A 113 4.64 16.42 -6.24
C ASP A 113 4.90 17.94 -6.17
N PRO A 114 6.00 18.38 -5.53
CA PRO A 114 6.29 19.80 -5.36
C PRO A 114 6.64 20.49 -6.68
N ASP A 115 7.18 19.76 -7.65
CA ASP A 115 7.60 20.32 -8.94
C ASP A 115 6.38 20.69 -9.81
N ARG A 116 5.27 19.98 -9.63
CA ARG A 116 4.02 20.22 -10.37
C ARG A 116 2.94 20.94 -9.55
N ASP A 117 3.19 21.21 -8.27
CA ASP A 117 2.21 21.66 -7.29
C ASP A 117 0.92 20.81 -7.30
N VAL A 118 1.10 19.49 -7.27
CA VAL A 118 0.01 18.52 -7.26
C VAL A 118 0.07 17.68 -6.00
N THR A 119 -1.09 17.49 -5.36
CA THR A 119 -1.25 16.58 -4.23
C THR A 119 -2.17 15.43 -4.61
N TYR A 120 -1.75 14.21 -4.28
CA TYR A 120 -2.52 13.00 -4.46
C TYR A 120 -2.95 12.50 -3.08
N VAL A 121 -4.20 12.10 -2.94
CA VAL A 121 -4.73 11.43 -1.75
C VAL A 121 -5.35 10.12 -2.17
N VAL A 122 -4.87 9.03 -1.58
CA VAL A 122 -5.43 7.69 -1.77
C VAL A 122 -6.15 7.29 -0.50
N THR A 123 -7.46 7.08 -0.59
CA THR A 123 -8.28 6.64 0.53
C THR A 123 -8.67 5.18 0.36
N PHE A 124 -8.39 4.37 1.38
CA PHE A 124 -8.89 3.01 1.48
C PHE A 124 -10.07 2.94 2.46
N ARG A 125 -10.86 1.87 2.38
CA ARG A 125 -11.86 1.51 3.38
C ARG A 125 -11.78 0.00 3.58
N TYR A 126 -11.52 -0.46 4.80
CA TYR A 126 -11.28 -1.90 5.01
C TYR A 126 -12.51 -2.77 4.76
N SER A 127 -13.72 -2.22 4.94
CA SER A 127 -14.96 -2.90 4.56
C SER A 127 -15.20 -2.99 3.05
N ASP A 128 -14.36 -2.35 2.23
CA ASP A 128 -14.40 -2.42 0.77
C ASP A 128 -12.96 -2.58 0.21
N PRO A 129 -12.37 -3.78 0.35
CA PRO A 129 -10.96 -4.02 -0.01
C PRO A 129 -10.67 -3.96 -1.51
N ASN A 130 -11.73 -3.94 -2.32
CA ASN A 130 -11.66 -4.00 -3.78
C ASN A 130 -11.84 -2.62 -4.42
N ALA A 131 -11.83 -1.55 -3.64
CA ALA A 131 -11.88 -0.20 -4.17
C ALA A 131 -11.03 0.79 -3.38
N ILE A 132 -10.50 1.78 -4.08
CA ILE A 132 -9.90 2.98 -3.49
C ILE A 132 -10.56 4.22 -4.06
N ARG A 133 -10.50 5.31 -3.31
CA ARG A 133 -10.76 6.65 -3.85
C ARG A 133 -9.44 7.35 -4.12
N LEU A 134 -9.24 7.77 -5.37
CA LEU A 134 -8.12 8.60 -5.80
C LEU A 134 -8.61 10.05 -5.91
N GLU A 135 -7.97 10.93 -5.17
CA GLU A 135 -8.18 12.38 -5.26
C GLU A 135 -6.89 13.06 -5.69
N ILE A 136 -6.98 13.97 -6.66
CA ILE A 136 -5.84 14.77 -7.14
C ILE A 136 -6.22 16.23 -7.00
N TYR A 137 -5.34 17.00 -6.37
CA TYR A 137 -5.51 18.42 -6.10
C TYR A 137 -4.41 19.20 -6.78
N LYS A 138 -4.78 20.31 -7.43
CA LYS A 138 -3.85 21.30 -7.97
C LYS A 138 -4.23 22.67 -7.40
N ASN A 139 -3.28 23.41 -6.84
CA ASN A 139 -3.56 24.66 -6.12
C ASN A 139 -4.69 24.51 -5.07
N ASN A 140 -4.68 23.42 -4.29
CA ASN A 140 -5.72 23.05 -3.31
C ASN A 140 -7.14 22.83 -3.88
N GLN A 141 -7.33 22.84 -5.20
CA GLN A 141 -8.59 22.50 -5.85
C GLN A 141 -8.58 21.05 -6.32
N ALA A 142 -9.60 20.27 -5.95
CA ALA A 142 -9.76 18.91 -6.45
C ALA A 142 -10.04 18.94 -7.96
N ILE A 143 -9.16 18.30 -8.73
CA ILE A 143 -9.28 18.12 -10.19
C ILE A 143 -9.63 16.67 -10.56
N VAL A 144 -9.41 15.73 -9.65
CA VAL A 144 -9.84 14.33 -9.77
C VAL A 144 -10.42 13.90 -8.44
N ASN A 145 -11.53 13.15 -8.50
CA ASN A 145 -12.14 12.48 -7.35
C ASN A 145 -12.87 11.23 -7.87
N GLU A 146 -12.14 10.14 -8.03
CA GLU A 146 -12.63 8.94 -8.70
C GLU A 146 -12.49 7.70 -7.84
N LEU A 147 -13.45 6.78 -7.99
CA LEU A 147 -13.36 5.45 -7.40
C LEU A 147 -12.65 4.53 -8.41
N LEU A 148 -11.63 3.82 -7.95
CA LEU A 148 -10.88 2.85 -8.73
C LEU A 148 -11.13 1.46 -8.15
N ALA A 149 -11.47 0.50 -9.01
CA ALA A 149 -11.67 -0.89 -8.61
C ALA A 149 -10.34 -1.63 -8.62
N ARG A 150 -10.18 -2.61 -7.73
CA ARG A 150 -8.99 -3.46 -7.69
C ARG A 150 -8.91 -4.26 -8.98
N GLU A 151 -7.78 -4.12 -9.67
CA GLU A 151 -7.46 -4.82 -10.90
C GLU A 151 -6.61 -6.06 -10.61
N SER A 152 -5.59 -5.92 -9.76
CA SER A 152 -4.73 -7.03 -9.33
C SER A 152 -3.90 -6.68 -8.10
N ASP A 153 -3.31 -7.68 -7.45
CA ASP A 153 -2.33 -7.48 -6.37
C ASP A 153 -0.91 -7.22 -6.89
N LYS A 154 -0.73 -7.20 -8.21
CA LYS A 154 0.54 -6.86 -8.87
C LYS A 154 0.68 -5.36 -8.98
N LEU A 155 1.91 -4.87 -8.93
CA LEU A 155 2.24 -3.47 -9.12
C LEU A 155 2.65 -3.24 -10.58
N ILE A 156 2.21 -2.13 -11.16
CA ILE A 156 2.54 -1.73 -12.54
C ILE A 156 3.52 -0.55 -12.61
N GLY A 157 3.96 -0.06 -11.45
CA GLY A 157 4.93 1.01 -11.29
C GLY A 157 5.36 1.16 -9.83
N GLY A 158 6.47 1.87 -9.63
CA GLY A 158 7.24 1.93 -8.39
C GLY A 158 8.74 1.87 -8.72
N PRO A 159 9.64 2.45 -7.91
CA PRO A 159 11.07 2.22 -8.07
C PRO A 159 11.43 0.74 -7.92
#